data_AF-A0A9D0HH58-F1
#
_entry.id   AF-A0A9D0HH58-F1
#
_cell.length_a   1.000
_cell.length_b   1.000
_cell.length_c   1.000
_cell.angle_alpha   90.00
_cell.angle_beta   90.00
_cell.angle_gamma   90.00
#
_symmetry.space_group_name_H-M   'P 1'
#
loop_
_entity.id
_entity.type
_entity.pdbx_description
1 polymer ?
#
loop_
_entity_poly.entity_id
_entity_poly.type
_entity_poly.pdbx_seq_one_letter_code
_entity_poly.pdbx_strand_id
1 'polypeptide(L)'
;MRILLRFTAPLLLTAFLVGCVGAYAKAVQRGDSFAAAGDWAAAVAAYEEAVQLDPTDPEAKIKIKAVRKRQSAQYLSKATALEQRGELANALA
;
A
#
# COMPACT_ATOMS: atom_id res chain seq x y z
N MET A 1 43.83 12.14 -18.92
CA MET A 1 42.94 12.84 -17.96
C MET A 1 41.42 12.62 -18.20
N ARG A 2 40.99 11.68 -19.07
CA ARG A 2 39.56 11.38 -19.36
C ARG A 2 39.04 10.08 -18.70
N ILE A 3 39.89 9.42 -17.91
CA ILE A 3 39.60 8.14 -17.24
C ILE A 3 39.03 8.40 -15.83
N LEU A 4 39.39 9.51 -15.19
CA LEU A 4 38.88 9.87 -13.86
C LEU A 4 37.37 10.21 -13.84
N LEU A 5 36.82 10.64 -14.99
CA LEU A 5 35.39 10.96 -15.14
C LEU A 5 34.51 9.72 -15.41
N ARG A 6 35.11 8.56 -15.70
CA ARG A 6 34.38 7.30 -15.98
C ARG A 6 34.08 6.50 -14.71
N PHE A 7 34.84 6.75 -13.64
CA PHE A 7 34.71 6.04 -12.36
C PHE A 7 33.81 6.75 -11.34
N THR A 8 33.45 8.01 -11.57
CA THR A 8 32.46 8.73 -10.76
C THR A 8 31.01 8.37 -11.13
N ALA A 9 30.77 7.91 -12.37
CA ALA A 9 29.46 7.50 -12.86
C ALA A 9 28.86 6.26 -12.16
N PRO A 10 29.61 5.18 -11.85
CA PRO A 10 29.03 4.03 -11.13
C PRO A 10 28.88 4.24 -9.63
N LEU A 11 29.63 5.16 -9.02
CA LEU A 11 29.59 5.43 -7.57
C LEU A 11 28.34 6.22 -7.15
N LEU A 12 27.79 7.03 -8.05
CA LEU A 12 26.51 7.71 -7.86
C LEU A 12 25.30 6.78 -8.06
N LEU A 13 25.48 5.64 -8.75
CA LEU A 13 24.40 4.71 -9.08
C LEU A 13 24.00 3.81 -7.90
N THR A 14 24.92 3.52 -6.98
CA THR A 14 24.66 2.64 -5.83
C THR A 14 24.09 3.37 -4.61
N ALA A 15 24.25 4.69 -4.55
CA ALA A 15 23.77 5.52 -3.45
C ALA A 15 22.23 5.66 -3.38
N PHE A 16 21.51 5.27 -4.43
CA PHE A 16 20.04 5.39 -4.47
C PHE A 16 19.31 4.27 -3.70
N LEU A 17 19.98 3.14 -3.41
CA LEU A 17 19.31 1.95 -2.85
C LEU A 17 19.24 1.93 -1.31
N VAL A 18 20.08 2.70 -0.61
CA VAL A 18 20.19 2.60 0.86
C VAL A 18 19.08 3.38 1.58
N GLY A 19 18.48 4.39 0.94
CA GLY A 19 17.39 5.19 1.52
C GLY A 19 16.00 4.53 1.49
N CYS A 20 15.77 3.57 0.59
CA CYS A 20 14.45 2.99 0.38
C CYS A 20 14.05 1.94 1.44
N VAL A 21 15.02 1.22 2.03
CA VAL A 21 14.72 0.12 2.95
C VAL A 21 14.03 0.60 4.23
N GLY A 22 14.46 1.72 4.81
CA GLY A 22 13.84 2.29 6.00
C GLY A 22 12.45 2.89 5.74
N ALA A 23 12.28 3.54 4.60
CA ALA A 23 10.98 4.08 4.18
C ALA A 23 9.98 2.94 3.91
N TYR A 24 10.43 1.85 3.29
CA TYR A 24 9.62 0.66 3.02
C TYR A 24 9.08 0.06 4.31
N ALA A 25 9.96 -0.25 5.26
CA ALA A 25 9.57 -0.82 6.55
C ALA A 25 8.55 0.06 7.28
N LYS A 26 8.73 1.39 7.23
CA LYS A 26 7.78 2.35 7.82
C LYS A 26 6.43 2.35 7.11
N ALA A 27 6.41 2.22 5.78
CA ALA A 27 5.18 2.14 4.99
C ALA A 27 4.41 0.84 5.32
N VAL A 28 5.11 -0.30 5.38
CA VAL A 28 4.53 -1.59 5.80
C VAL A 28 3.97 -1.52 7.21
N GLN A 29 4.74 -1.00 8.17
CA GLN A 29 4.30 -0.88 9.57
C GLN A 29 3.06 0.01 9.73
N ARG A 30 2.98 1.11 8.98
CA ARG A 30 1.76 1.94 8.94
C ARG A 30 0.58 1.16 8.38
N GLY A 31 0.78 0.42 7.29
CA GLY A 31 -0.25 -0.43 6.70
C GLY A 31 -0.75 -1.50 7.67
N ASP A 32 0.15 -2.15 8.42
CA ASP A 32 -0.21 -3.14 9.43
C ASP A 32 -1.02 -2.51 10.57
N SER A 33 -0.65 -1.31 10.99
CA SER A 33 -1.36 -0.57 12.04
C SER A 33 -2.79 -0.19 11.62
N PHE A 34 -2.96 0.33 10.40
CA PHE A 34 -4.29 0.62 9.85
C PHE A 34 -5.12 -0.64 9.64
N ALA A 35 -4.51 -1.73 9.17
CA ALA A 35 -5.19 -3.02 9.03
C ALA A 35 -5.62 -3.59 10.38
N ALA A 36 -4.82 -3.43 11.44
CA ALA A 36 -5.20 -3.82 12.80
C ALA A 36 -6.36 -2.96 13.33
N ALA A 37 -6.41 -1.67 12.98
CA ALA A 37 -7.51 -0.77 13.31
C ALA A 37 -8.79 -1.01 12.47
N GLY A 38 -8.73 -1.86 11.45
CA GLY A 38 -9.84 -2.08 10.51
C GLY A 38 -10.04 -0.96 9.50
N ASP A 39 -9.12 0.01 9.43
CA ASP A 39 -9.09 1.04 8.40
C ASP A 39 -8.42 0.47 7.14
N TRP A 40 -9.19 -0.31 6.38
CA TRP A 40 -8.67 -0.99 5.20
C TRP A 40 -8.25 -0.02 4.09
N ALA A 41 -8.88 1.15 3.98
CA ALA A 41 -8.54 2.12 2.96
C ALA A 41 -7.17 2.75 3.22
N ALA A 42 -6.94 3.20 4.46
CA ALA A 42 -5.64 3.73 4.87
C ALA A 42 -4.54 2.65 4.81
N ALA A 43 -4.87 1.40 5.16
CA ALA A 43 -3.94 0.28 5.04
C ALA A 43 -3.50 0.03 3.59
N VAL A 44 -4.43 0.02 2.62
CA VAL A 44 -4.07 -0.11 1.20
C VAL A 44 -3.16 1.02 0.75
N ALA A 45 -3.47 2.27 1.09
CA ALA A 45 -2.64 3.41 0.70
C ALA A 45 -1.20 3.31 1.23
N ALA A 46 -1.04 2.90 2.50
CA ALA A 46 0.28 2.71 3.09
C ALA A 46 1.07 1.55 2.46
N TYR A 47 0.41 0.45 2.08
CA TYR A 47 1.08 -0.62 1.35
C TYR A 47 1.38 -0.27 -0.11
N GLU A 48 0.56 0.58 -0.76
CA GLU A 48 0.87 1.09 -2.10
C GLU A 48 2.13 1.96 -2.08
N GLU A 49 2.33 2.76 -1.04
CA GLU A 49 3.60 3.46 -0.79
C GLU A 49 4.77 2.46 -0.66
N ALA A 50 4.57 1.36 0.07
CA ALA A 50 5.58 0.31 0.18
C ALA A 50 5.91 -0.33 -1.18
N VAL A 51 4.91 -0.59 -2.03
CA VAL A 51 5.12 -1.10 -3.40
C VAL A 51 5.83 -0.09 -4.30
N GLN A 52 5.62 1.22 -4.10
CA GLN A 52 6.35 2.25 -4.85
C GLN A 52 7.83 2.29 -4.44
N LEU A 53 8.12 2.04 -3.16
CA LEU A 53 9.48 2.02 -2.60
C LEU A 53 10.25 0.75 -2.96
N ASP A 54 9.57 -0.40 -2.93
CA ASP A 54 10.10 -1.68 -3.42
C ASP A 54 9.06 -2.40 -4.29
N PRO A 55 9.09 -2.19 -5.63
CA PRO A 55 8.18 -2.85 -6.54
C PRO A 55 8.46 -4.35 -6.69
N THR A 56 9.62 -4.84 -6.25
CA THR A 56 10.04 -6.23 -6.41
C THR A 56 9.63 -7.10 -5.23
N ASP A 57 9.43 -6.51 -4.05
CA ASP A 57 8.99 -7.24 -2.87
C ASP A 57 7.53 -7.73 -3.01
N PRO A 58 7.28 -9.05 -2.95
CA PRO A 58 5.92 -9.59 -2.94
C PRO A 58 5.15 -9.29 -1.66
N GLU A 59 5.79 -8.99 -0.53
CA GLU A 59 5.13 -8.87 0.77
C GLU A 59 4.04 -7.79 0.77
N ALA A 60 4.39 -6.54 0.39
CA ALA A 60 3.43 -5.45 0.34
C ALA A 60 2.24 -5.76 -0.60
N LYS A 61 2.49 -6.43 -1.74
CA LYS A 61 1.43 -6.85 -2.67
C LYS A 61 0.51 -7.90 -2.06
N ILE A 62 1.05 -8.85 -1.30
CA ILE A 62 0.27 -9.86 -0.57
C ILE A 62 -0.61 -9.16 0.47
N LYS A 63 -0.05 -8.22 1.24
CA LYS A 63 -0.78 -7.45 2.25
C LYS A 63 -1.93 -6.64 1.63
N ILE A 64 -1.73 -5.99 0.48
CA ILE A 64 -2.79 -5.31 -0.27
C ILE A 64 -3.94 -6.28 -0.63
N LYS A 65 -3.62 -7.46 -1.18
CA LYS A 65 -4.63 -8.45 -1.53
C LYS A 65 -5.45 -8.90 -0.32
N ALA A 66 -4.76 -9.15 0.81
CA ALA A 66 -5.42 -9.54 2.05
C ALA A 66 -6.36 -8.45 2.58
N VAL A 67 -5.90 -7.20 2.61
CA VAL A 67 -6.70 -6.05 3.07
C VAL A 67 -7.89 -5.78 2.16
N ARG A 68 -7.70 -5.79 0.83
CA ARG A 68 -8.80 -5.56 -0.12
C ARG A 68 -9.91 -6.60 0.02
N LYS A 69 -9.56 -7.86 0.34
CA LYS A 69 -10.56 -8.90 0.64
C LYS A 69 -11.38 -8.60 1.90
N ARG A 70 -10.76 -8.02 2.93
CA ARG A 70 -11.49 -7.58 4.14
C ARG A 70 -12.34 -6.35 3.87
N GLN A 71 -11.80 -5.41 3.08
CA GLN A 71 -12.51 -4.21 2.66
C GLN A 71 -13.78 -4.55 1.87
N SER A 72 -13.69 -5.48 0.91
CA SER A 72 -14.86 -5.90 0.13
C SER A 72 -15.92 -6.57 1.00
N ALA A 73 -15.53 -7.41 1.96
CA ALA A 73 -16.44 -8.02 2.91
C ALA A 73 -17.20 -6.97 3.75
N GLN A 74 -16.53 -5.89 4.15
CA GLN A 74 -17.17 -4.78 4.88
C GLN A 74 -18.16 -4.00 4.01
N TYR A 75 -17.86 -3.79 2.72
CA TYR A 75 -18.82 -3.14 1.82
C TYR A 75 -20.05 -4.02 1.59
N LEU A 76 -19.87 -5.33 1.46
CA LEU A 76 -20.99 -6.26 1.34
C LEU A 76 -21.88 -6.24 2.58
N SER A 77 -21.30 -6.26 3.79
CA SER A 77 -22.11 -6.18 5.02
C SER A 77 -22.86 -4.85 5.16
N LYS A 78 -22.26 -3.74 4.68
CA LYS A 78 -22.94 -2.43 4.65
C LYS A 78 -24.08 -2.43 3.64
N ALA A 79 -23.85 -2.97 2.44
CA ALA A 79 -24.86 -3.06 1.40
C ALA A 79 -26.07 -3.88 1.88
N THR A 80 -25.85 -5.05 2.47
CA THR A 80 -26.95 -5.89 3.00
C THR A 80 -27.70 -5.22 4.14
N ALA A 81 -27.01 -4.47 5.01
CA ALA A 81 -27.68 -3.71 6.07
C ALA A 81 -28.58 -2.58 5.50
N LEU A 82 -28.17 -1.95 4.40
CA LEU A 82 -28.98 -0.93 3.71
C LEU A 82 -30.18 -1.56 2.98
N GLU A 83 -30.00 -2.75 2.38
CA GLU A 83 -31.10 -3.55 1.81
C GLU A 83 -32.18 -3.83 2.84
N GLN A 84 -31.79 -4.33 4.02
CA GLN A 84 -32.72 -4.68 5.09
C GLN A 84 -33.46 -3.46 5.66
N ARG A 85 -32.85 -2.27 5.59
CA ARG A 85 -33.47 -1.03 6.07
C ARG A 85 -34.41 -0.39 5.04
N GLY A 86 -34.50 -0.92 3.82
CA GLY A 86 -35.29 -0.34 2.74
C GLY A 86 -34.77 1.01 2.24
N GLU A 87 -33.60 1.45 2.69
CA GLU A 87 -33.01 2.76 2.37
C GLU A 87 -32.39 2.81 0.97
N LEU A 88 -32.13 1.65 0.35
CA LEU A 88 -31.60 1.60 -1.02
C LEU A 88 -32.55 2.20 -2.06
N ALA A 89 -33.86 2.08 -1.85
CA ALA A 89 -34.85 2.68 -2.74
C ALA A 89 -34.84 4.21 -2.67
N ASN A 90 -34.51 4.78 -1.50
CA ASN A 90 -34.45 6.23 -1.30
C ASN A 90 -33.12 6.85 -1.71
N ALA A 91 -32.01 6.10 -1.70
CA ALA A 91 -30.69 6.60 -2.10
C ALA A 91 -30.49 6.68 -3.62
N LEU A 92 -31.37 6.04 -4.40
CA LEU A 92 -31.31 5.95 -5.87
C LEU A 92 -32.45 6.72 -6.57
N ALA A 93 -33.36 7.32 -5.81
CA ALA A 93 -34.45 8.18 -6.30
C ALA A 93 -34.02 9.65 -6.31
#